data_AF-A0A7C7CH75-F1
#
_entry.id   AF-A0A7C7CH75-F1
#
_cell.length_a   1.000
_cell.length_b   1.000
_cell.length_c   1.000
_cell.angle_alpha   90.00
_cell.angle_beta   90.00
_cell.angle_gamma   90.00
#
_symmetry.space_group_name_H-M   'P 1'
#
loop_
_entity.id
_entity.type
_entity.pdbx_description
1 polymer ?
#
loop_
_entity_poly.entity_id
_entity_poly.type
_entity_poly.pdbx_seq_one_letter_code
_entity_poly.pdbx_strand_id
1 'polypeptide(L)' 'MPEPGNIAPDFTLSSTIGEINLQQRFSGKKLVLAFYIEDKTPG' A
#
# COMPACT_ATOMS: atom_id res chain seq x y z
N MET A 1 -0.70 14.69 -4.97
CA MET A 1 0.08 13.45 -4.82
C MET A 1 1.11 13.68 -3.71
N PRO A 2 1.55 12.64 -2.98
CA PRO A 2 2.71 12.78 -2.11
C PRO A 2 3.97 13.07 -2.95
N GLU A 3 4.80 13.99 -2.47
CA GLU A 3 6.06 14.37 -3.13
C GLU A 3 7.23 13.48 -2.66
N PRO A 4 8.20 13.16 -3.54
CA PRO A 4 9.39 12.43 -3.14
C PRO A 4 10.13 13.10 -1.96
N GLY A 5 10.54 12.30 -0.98
CA GLY A 5 11.19 12.79 0.24
C GLY A 5 10.24 13.11 1.39
N ASN A 6 8.94 13.31 1.11
CA ASN A 6 7.94 13.39 2.16
C ASN A 6 7.60 12.00 2.71
N ILE A 7 7.18 11.95 3.96
CA ILE A 7 6.63 10.74 4.56
C ILE A 7 5.40 10.31 3.76
N ALA A 8 5.34 9.03 3.39
CA ALA A 8 4.20 8.47 2.69
C ALA A 8 2.92 8.61 3.56
N PRO A 9 1.78 9.04 2.97
CA PRO A 9 0.51 9.07 3.69
C PRO A 9 0.16 7.69 4.24
N ASP A 10 -0.45 7.63 5.42
CA ASP A 10 -1.01 6.38 5.91
C ASP A 10 -2.35 6.11 5.22
N PHE A 11 -2.63 4.83 4.98
CA PHE A 11 -3.91 4.40 4.44
C PHE A 11 -4.21 2.94 4.79
N THR A 12 -5.50 2.62 4.77
CA THR A 12 -6.03 1.28 5.01
C THR A 12 -6.57 0.71 3.71
N LEU A 13 -6.16 -0.52 3.37
CA LEU A 13 -6.63 -1.26 2.20
C LEU A 13 -7.45 -2.47 2.62
N SER A 14 -8.49 -2.78 1.86
CA SER A 14 -9.15 -4.08 1.95
C SER A 14 -8.27 -5.17 1.33
N SER A 15 -8.20 -6.33 1.99
CA SER A 15 -7.46 -7.50 1.54
C SER A 15 -8.30 -8.78 1.77
N THR A 16 -7.86 -9.90 1.22
CA THR A 16 -8.51 -11.22 1.37
C THR A 16 -8.52 -11.71 2.82
N ILE A 17 -7.65 -11.17 3.67
CA ILE A 17 -7.55 -11.49 5.10
C ILE A 17 -8.14 -10.41 6.01
N GLY A 18 -8.85 -9.42 5.44
CA GLY A 18 -9.39 -8.27 6.16
C GLY A 18 -8.68 -6.96 5.80
N GLU A 19 -8.78 -5.97 6.68
CA GLU A 19 -8.15 -4.66 6.45
C GLU A 19 -6.65 -4.66 6.77
N ILE A 20 -5.87 -3.96 5.95
CA ILE A 20 -4.44 -3.76 6.13
C ILE A 20 -4.16 -2.26 6.24
N ASN A 21 -3.75 -1.82 7.44
CA ASN A 21 -3.12 -0.51 7.61
C ASN A 21 -1.61 -0.61 7.31
N LEU A 22 -1.12 0.25 6.43
CA LEU A 22 0.26 0.14 5.94
C LEU A 22 1.31 0.48 6.99
N GLN A 23 1.15 1.58 7.73
CA GLN A 23 2.15 1.97 8.73
C GLN A 23 2.24 0.92 9.85
N GLN A 24 1.12 0.44 10.37
CA GLN A 24 1.11 -0.58 11.42
C GLN A 24 1.74 -1.90 10.96
N ARG A 25 1.48 -2.31 9.72
CA ARG A 25 1.92 -3.63 9.24
C ARG A 25 3.36 -3.64 8.72
N PHE A 26 3.84 -2.52 8.15
CA PHE A 26 5.10 -2.44 7.41
C PHE A 26 6.08 -1.38 7.93
N SER A 27 5.85 -0.79 9.11
CA SER A 27 6.83 0.10 9.74
C SER A 27 8.23 -0.52 9.79
N GLY A 28 9.23 0.27 9.41
CA GLY A 28 10.63 -0.16 9.33
C GLY A 28 10.98 -1.05 8.13
N LYS A 29 10.04 -1.33 7.22
CA LYS A 29 10.28 -2.10 6.00
C LYS A 29 10.22 -1.21 4.76
N LYS A 30 10.91 -1.63 3.70
CA LYS A 30 10.74 -1.07 2.35
C LYS A 30 9.50 -1.68 1.71
N LEU A 31 8.62 -0.85 1.19
CA LEU A 31 7.36 -1.25 0.55
C LEU A 31 7.32 -0.71 -0.88
N VAL A 32 6.79 -1.51 -1.81
CA VAL A 32 6.49 -1.09 -3.18
C VAL A 32 4.98 -1.18 -3.36
N LEU A 33 4.37 -0.11 -3.85
CA LEU A 33 2.93 -0.03 -4.11
C LEU A 33 2.71 0.01 -5.63
N ALA A 34 1.93 -0.94 -6.14
CA ALA A 34 1.53 -0.99 -7.53
C ALA A 34 0.01 -0.79 -7.61
N PHE A 35 -0.42 0.23 -8.34
CA PHE A 35 -1.84 0.54 -8.53
C PHE A 35 -2.28 0.08 -9.93
N TYR A 36 -3.34 -0.72 -10.00
CA TYR A 36 -3.91 -1.24 -11.24
C TYR A 36 -5.35 -0.73 -11.39
N ILE A 37 -5.76 -0.45 -12.63
CA ILE A 37 -7.14 0.01 -12.94
C ILE A 37 -8.09 -1.18 -13.04
N GLU A 38 -7.58 -2.36 -13.43
CA GLU A 38 -8.33 -3.62 -13.49
C GLU A 38 -7.62 -4.69 -12.66
N ASP A 39 -8.41 -5.53 -11.99
CA ASP A 39 -7.95 -6.68 -11.19
C ASP A 39 -7.56 -7.89 -12.06
N LYS A 40 -6.95 -7.63 -13.23
CA LYS A 40 -6.35 -8.63 -14.10
C LYS A 40 -4.84 -8.60 -13.90
N THR A 41 -4.38 -8.81 -12.67
CA THR A 41 -2.97 -9.15 -12.45
C THR A 41 -2.73 -10.57 -12.98
N PRO A 42 -1.81 -10.78 -13.95
CA PRO A 42 -1.38 -12.13 -14.32
C PRO A 42 -0.78 -12.79 -13.07
N GLY A 43 -1.36 -13.92 -12.68
CA GLY A 43 -0.83 -14.79 -11.64
C GLY A 43 0.35 -15.61 -12.12
#